data_AF-A0A8T5J7A9-F1
#
_entry.id   AF-A0A8T5J7A9-F1
#
_cell.length_a   1.000
_cell.length_b   1.000
_cell.length_c   1.000
_cell.angle_alpha   90.00
_cell.angle_beta   90.00
_cell.angle_gamma   90.00
#
_symmetry.space_group_name_H-M   'P 1'
#
loop_
_entity.id
_entity.type
_entity.pdbx_description
1 polymer ?
#
loop_
_entity_poly.entity_id
_entity_poly.type
_entity_poly.pdbx_seq_one_letter_code
_entity_poly.pdbx_strand_id
1 'polypeptide(L)'
;MEPEGWPGHIWLEGRTSVHLRNHQPKPSHMPRGPAAKTGEGFLNPAMAPARTRSVMLLADAIEHGWLVPEGKTIRALDALCATGVRPRRWRKEIPSQELLRITANDLDSDALAWARQSHKFNPVGDNLEWVP
;
A
#
# COMPACT_ATOMS: atom_id res chain seq x y z
N MET A 1 3.49 19.83 4.91
CA MET A 1 4.87 19.90 4.38
C MET A 1 5.13 18.58 3.67
N GLU A 2 5.75 18.59 2.50
CA GLU A 2 6.09 17.34 1.79
C GLU A 2 7.30 16.67 2.45
N PRO A 3 7.40 15.32 2.46
CA PRO A 3 8.54 14.64 3.02
C PRO A 3 9.80 14.90 2.17
N GLU A 4 10.97 14.87 2.80
CA GLU A 4 12.24 15.10 2.11
C GLU A 4 12.44 14.09 0.96
N GLY A 5 12.82 14.59 -0.22
CA GLY A 5 13.05 13.77 -1.40
C GLY A 5 11.79 13.36 -2.18
N TRP A 6 10.61 13.87 -1.83
CA TRP A 6 9.39 13.72 -2.62
C TRP A 6 9.54 14.31 -4.05
N PRO A 7 8.96 13.71 -5.11
CA PRO A 7 8.12 12.51 -5.14
C PRO A 7 8.89 11.19 -5.25
N GLY A 8 10.21 11.22 -5.18
CA GLY A 8 11.02 10.04 -5.39
C GLY A 8 10.95 9.49 -6.82
N HIS A 9 11.27 8.21 -7.00
CA HIS A 9 11.07 7.50 -8.28
C HIS A 9 9.68 6.89 -8.33
N ILE A 10 8.95 7.14 -9.42
CA ILE A 10 7.65 6.51 -9.63
C ILE A 10 7.82 5.15 -10.31
N TRP A 11 7.18 4.14 -9.73
CA TRP A 11 7.08 2.78 -10.23
C TRP A 11 5.62 2.33 -10.23
N LEU A 12 5.25 1.41 -11.12
CA LEU A 12 3.90 0.83 -11.13
C LEU A 12 3.95 -0.59 -10.58
N GLU A 13 3.23 -0.85 -9.48
CA GLU A 13 2.99 -2.21 -8.98
C GLU A 13 1.50 -2.54 -9.06
N GLY A 14 1.15 -3.54 -9.87
CA GLY A 14 -0.25 -3.81 -10.19
C GLY A 14 -0.87 -2.62 -10.92
N ARG A 15 -1.99 -2.09 -10.40
CA ARG A 15 -2.62 -0.86 -10.93
C ARG A 15 -2.22 0.38 -10.13
N THR A 16 -1.27 0.27 -9.22
CA THR A 16 -0.98 1.29 -8.20
C THR A 16 0.38 1.94 -8.43
N SER A 17 0.38 3.26 -8.63
CA SER A 17 1.62 4.05 -8.67
C SER A 17 2.26 4.08 -7.29
N VAL A 18 3.55 3.79 -7.20
CA VAL A 18 4.34 3.70 -5.97
C VAL A 18 5.48 4.70 -6.04
N HIS A 19 5.64 5.48 -4.96
CA HIS A 19 6.74 6.44 -4.80
C HIS A 19 7.86 5.76 -4.02
N LEU A 20 8.96 5.46 -4.72
CA LEU A 20 10.21 4.93 -4.13
C LEU A 20 11.05 6.10 -3.66
N ARG A 21 11.72 5.99 -2.50
CA ARG A 21 12.64 7.05 -2.07
C ARG A 21 13.80 7.21 -3.07
N ASN A 22 14.40 8.41 -3.16
CA ASN A 22 15.46 8.72 -4.14
C ASN A 22 16.66 7.77 -4.09
N HIS A 23 17.01 7.30 -2.89
CA HIS A 23 18.11 6.35 -2.67
C HIS A 23 17.76 4.91 -3.07
N GLN A 24 16.51 4.62 -3.41
CA GLN A 24 16.10 3.30 -3.88
C GLN A 24 16.19 3.23 -5.41
N PRO A 25 16.96 2.30 -5.97
CA PRO A 25 16.97 2.09 -7.41
C PRO A 25 15.60 1.59 -7.89
N LYS A 26 15.26 1.91 -9.14
CA LYS A 26 14.09 1.30 -9.79
C LYS A 26 14.27 -0.24 -9.85
N PRO A 27 13.20 -1.02 -9.64
CA PRO A 27 13.28 -2.48 -9.73
C PRO A 27 13.80 -2.94 -11.09
N SER A 28 14.71 -3.92 -11.10
CA SER A 28 15.12 -4.64 -12.31
C SER A 28 14.15 -5.79 -12.63
N HIS A 29 14.27 -6.39 -13.82
CA HIS A 29 13.59 -7.65 -14.13
C HIS A 29 14.05 -8.73 -13.13
N MET A 30 13.12 -9.32 -12.38
CA MET A 30 13.38 -10.27 -11.28
C MET A 30 14.18 -9.69 -10.09
N PRO A 31 13.62 -8.72 -9.34
CA PRO A 31 14.31 -8.12 -8.22
C PRO A 31 14.52 -9.16 -7.12
N ARG A 32 15.75 -9.29 -6.63
CA ARG A 32 16.04 -10.03 -5.40
C ARG A 32 15.76 -9.12 -4.22
N GLY A 33 15.26 -9.69 -3.12
CA GLY A 33 15.15 -8.94 -1.87
C GLY A 33 16.54 -8.47 -1.42
N PRO A 34 16.64 -7.33 -0.71
CA PRO A 34 17.94 -6.88 -0.26
C PRO A 34 18.51 -7.87 0.76
N ALA A 35 19.83 -8.03 0.78
CA ALA A 35 20.52 -8.87 1.76
C ALA A 35 20.45 -8.29 3.19
N ALA A 36 20.15 -6.99 3.32
CA ALA A 36 19.99 -6.28 4.59
C ALA A 36 18.86 -5.22 4.49
N LYS A 37 18.37 -4.73 5.64
CA LYS A 37 17.44 -3.60 5.65
C LYS A 37 18.15 -2.36 5.10
N THR A 38 17.62 -1.79 4.02
CA THR A 38 18.15 -0.55 3.43
C THR A 38 17.27 0.63 3.81
N GLY A 39 17.46 1.12 5.04
CA GLY A 39 16.86 2.35 5.54
C GLY A 39 15.36 2.31 5.85
N GLU A 40 14.88 3.46 6.30
CA GLU A 40 13.50 3.80 6.65
C GLU A 40 12.60 3.99 5.42
N GLY A 41 11.30 3.72 5.55
CA GLY A 41 10.36 3.79 4.42
C GLY A 41 10.73 2.92 3.22
N PHE A 42 11.35 1.76 3.44
CA PHE A 42 11.86 0.89 2.38
C PHE A 42 10.75 0.10 1.66
N LEU A 43 10.68 0.23 0.33
CA LEU A 43 9.97 -0.74 -0.52
C LEU A 43 10.91 -1.87 -1.00
N ASN A 44 10.62 -3.12 -0.65
CA ASN A 44 11.20 -4.29 -1.31
C ASN A 44 10.41 -4.67 -2.57
N PRO A 45 10.96 -4.55 -3.79
CA PRO A 45 10.26 -4.95 -5.02
C PRO A 45 10.06 -6.46 -5.13
N ALA A 46 10.92 -7.29 -4.52
CA ALA A 46 10.77 -8.74 -4.49
C ALA A 46 9.51 -9.21 -3.73
N MET A 47 8.89 -8.32 -2.94
CA MET A 47 7.65 -8.58 -2.23
C MET A 47 6.40 -8.29 -3.07
N ALA A 48 6.54 -7.84 -4.33
CA ALA A 48 5.39 -7.59 -5.21
C ALA A 48 4.50 -8.83 -5.40
N PRO A 49 5.01 -10.07 -5.58
CA PRO A 49 4.16 -11.26 -5.64
C PRO A 49 3.38 -11.51 -4.34
N ALA A 50 3.97 -11.26 -3.18
CA ALA A 50 3.28 -11.40 -1.89
C ALA A 50 2.17 -10.36 -1.73
N ARG A 51 2.41 -9.11 -2.15
CA ARG A 51 1.38 -8.06 -2.17
C ARG A 51 0.26 -8.36 -3.17
N THR A 52 0.58 -8.92 -4.34
CA THR A 52 -0.44 -9.35 -5.31
C THR A 52 -1.31 -10.47 -4.75
N ARG A 53 -0.73 -11.48 -4.09
CA ARG A 53 -1.52 -12.52 -3.40
C ARG A 53 -2.42 -11.92 -2.32
N SER A 54 -1.94 -10.92 -1.58
CA SER A 54 -2.75 -10.25 -0.56
C SER A 54 -3.97 -9.52 -1.16
N VAL A 55 -3.83 -8.89 -2.32
CA VAL A 55 -4.97 -8.30 -3.04
C VAL A 55 -5.96 -9.39 -3.48
N MET A 56 -5.45 -10.44 -4.14
CA MET A 56 -6.30 -11.52 -4.67
C MET A 56 -7.08 -12.25 -3.57
N LEU A 57 -6.41 -12.64 -2.48
CA LEU A 57 -7.04 -13.38 -1.39
C LEU A 57 -8.07 -12.53 -0.63
N LEU A 58 -7.80 -11.24 -0.43
CA LEU A 58 -8.76 -10.37 0.24
C LEU A 58 -9.97 -10.08 -0.65
N ALA A 59 -9.77 -9.90 -1.96
CA ALA A 59 -10.87 -9.74 -2.91
C ALA A 59 -11.76 -10.99 -2.95
N ASP A 60 -11.16 -12.19 -3.03
CA ASP A 60 -11.86 -13.47 -3.03
C ASP A 60 -12.68 -13.68 -1.74
N ALA A 61 -12.09 -13.38 -0.58
CA ALA A 61 -12.77 -13.50 0.70
C ALA A 61 -13.94 -12.49 0.87
N ILE A 62 -13.85 -11.31 0.22
CA ILE A 62 -14.94 -10.32 0.19
C ILE A 62 -16.06 -10.80 -0.72
N GLU A 63 -15.74 -11.25 -1.94
CA GLU A 63 -16.70 -11.73 -2.94
C GLU A 63 -17.56 -12.88 -2.40
N HIS A 64 -16.96 -13.76 -1.60
CA HIS A 64 -17.65 -14.92 -1.02
C HIS A 64 -18.16 -14.69 0.42
N GLY A 65 -18.02 -13.49 0.98
CA GLY A 65 -18.55 -13.15 2.31
C GLY A 65 -17.94 -13.96 3.46
N TRP A 66 -16.67 -14.35 3.38
CA TRP A 66 -16.05 -15.26 4.36
C TRP A 66 -15.62 -14.61 5.67
N LEU A 67 -15.43 -13.28 5.68
CA LEU A 67 -14.77 -12.59 6.79
C LEU A 67 -15.72 -12.07 7.87
N VAL A 68 -16.93 -11.67 7.48
CA VAL A 68 -17.92 -11.02 8.36
C VAL A 68 -19.33 -11.34 7.88
N PRO A 69 -20.37 -11.23 8.74
CA PRO A 69 -21.76 -11.33 8.32
C PRO A 69 -22.10 -10.29 7.23
N GLU A 70 -23.12 -10.58 6.43
CA GLU A 70 -23.57 -9.71 5.34
C GLU A 70 -23.80 -8.25 5.81
N GLY A 71 -23.31 -7.30 5.01
CA GLY A 71 -23.43 -5.87 5.26
C GLY A 71 -22.55 -5.33 6.41
N LYS A 72 -21.66 -6.13 7.00
CA LYS A 72 -20.72 -5.67 8.03
C LYS A 72 -19.39 -5.18 7.43
N THR A 73 -18.79 -4.20 8.10
CA THR A 73 -17.49 -3.65 7.73
C THR A 73 -16.35 -4.62 8.07
N ILE A 74 -15.47 -4.86 7.10
CA ILE A 74 -14.20 -5.55 7.25
C ILE A 74 -13.14 -4.51 7.64
N ARG A 75 -12.42 -4.78 8.74
CA ARG A 75 -11.30 -3.94 9.20
C ARG A 75 -9.98 -4.62 8.84
N ALA A 76 -9.21 -3.99 7.95
CA ALA A 76 -7.90 -4.48 7.53
C ALA A 76 -6.80 -3.57 8.11
N LEU A 77 -5.79 -4.18 8.73
CA LEU A 77 -4.64 -3.49 9.30
C LEU A 77 -3.37 -3.88 8.52
N ASP A 78 -2.69 -2.90 7.95
CA ASP A 78 -1.28 -3.05 7.57
C ASP A 78 -0.41 -2.50 8.70
N ALA A 79 0.06 -3.40 9.58
CA ALA A 79 0.72 -3.02 10.83
C ALA A 79 2.10 -2.36 10.66
N LEU A 80 2.77 -2.61 9.51
CA LEU A 80 4.11 -2.13 9.16
C LEU A 80 4.09 -1.67 7.69
N CYS A 81 3.49 -0.51 7.45
CA CYS A 81 3.09 -0.11 6.10
C CYS A 81 4.21 0.46 5.24
N ALA A 82 5.33 0.88 5.84
CA ALA A 82 6.45 1.55 5.17
C ALA A 82 5.94 2.66 4.22
N THR A 83 6.16 2.52 2.91
CA THR A 83 5.68 3.48 1.88
C THR A 83 4.17 3.49 1.66
N GLY A 84 3.41 2.65 2.37
CA GLY A 84 1.96 2.54 2.23
C GLY A 84 1.50 1.79 0.97
N VAL A 85 2.40 1.06 0.29
CA VAL A 85 2.06 0.38 -0.98
C VAL A 85 0.91 -0.62 -0.81
N ARG A 86 0.93 -1.45 0.24
CA ARG A 86 -0.05 -2.52 0.43
C ARG A 86 -1.47 -1.97 0.69
N PRO A 87 -1.68 -1.05 1.65
CA PRO A 87 -3.00 -0.49 1.88
C PRO A 87 -3.50 0.31 0.68
N ARG A 88 -2.60 0.96 -0.09
CA ARG A 88 -2.99 1.64 -1.33
C ARG A 88 -3.39 0.67 -2.44
N ARG A 89 -2.72 -0.48 -2.56
CA ARG A 89 -3.13 -1.55 -3.48
C ARG A 89 -4.49 -2.12 -3.08
N TRP A 90 -4.72 -2.39 -1.79
CA TRP A 90 -6.05 -2.80 -1.31
C TRP A 90 -7.13 -1.77 -1.66
N ARG A 91 -6.86 -0.48 -1.42
CA ARG A 91 -7.78 0.61 -1.73
C ARG A 91 -8.09 0.74 -3.22
N LYS A 92 -7.12 0.47 -4.10
CA LYS A 92 -7.24 0.69 -5.54
C LYS A 92 -7.71 -0.54 -6.32
N GLU A 93 -7.40 -1.74 -5.84
CA GLU A 93 -7.50 -2.97 -6.64
C GLU A 93 -8.59 -3.92 -6.14
N ILE A 94 -9.11 -3.74 -4.92
CA ILE A 94 -10.14 -4.63 -4.36
C ILE A 94 -11.54 -4.07 -4.68
N PRO A 95 -12.52 -4.90 -5.08
CA PRO A 95 -13.91 -4.47 -5.23
C PRO A 95 -14.57 -4.17 -3.87
N SER A 96 -15.80 -3.65 -3.89
CA SER A 96 -16.60 -3.45 -2.67
C SER A 96 -15.91 -2.61 -1.57
N GLN A 97 -15.28 -1.50 -1.97
CA GLN A 97 -14.51 -0.63 -1.08
C GLN A 97 -15.34 -0.05 0.09
N GLU A 98 -16.66 0.02 -0.07
CA GLU A 98 -17.62 0.41 0.96
C GLU A 98 -17.64 -0.55 2.17
N LEU A 99 -17.25 -1.81 1.98
CA LEU A 99 -17.13 -2.79 3.06
C LEU A 99 -15.79 -2.69 3.79
N LEU A 100 -14.78 -2.03 3.22
CA LEU A 100 -13.40 -2.10 3.70
C LEU A 100 -12.95 -0.83 4.43
N ARG A 101 -12.64 -0.97 5.72
CA ARG A 101 -11.94 0.04 6.52
C ARG A 101 -10.47 -0.36 6.66
N ILE A 102 -9.60 0.35 5.95
CA ILE A 102 -8.15 0.10 5.96
C ILE A 102 -7.48 1.03 6.97
N THR A 103 -6.67 0.47 7.86
CA THR A 103 -5.76 1.19 8.74
C THR A 103 -4.33 0.81 8.37
N ALA A 104 -3.46 1.80 8.24
CA ALA A 104 -2.05 1.62 7.96
C ALA A 104 -1.23 2.22 9.10
N ASN A 105 -0.29 1.45 9.63
CA ASN A 105 0.55 1.83 10.75
C ASN A 105 2.02 1.61 10.41
N ASP A 106 2.87 2.48 10.93
CA ASP A 106 4.30 2.25 11.01
C ASP A 106 4.83 2.93 12.28
N LEU A 107 5.94 2.44 12.82
CA LEU A 107 6.59 3.08 13.97
C LEU A 107 7.38 4.32 13.53
N ASP A 108 7.86 4.31 12.28
CA ASP A 108 8.66 5.36 11.67
C ASP A 108 7.76 6.50 11.15
N SER A 109 7.96 7.71 11.70
CA SER A 109 7.20 8.90 11.33
C SER A 109 7.43 9.34 9.89
N ASP A 110 8.62 9.11 9.34
CA ASP A 110 8.95 9.47 7.96
C ASP A 110 8.34 8.48 6.98
N ALA A 111 8.26 7.20 7.34
CA ALA A 111 7.47 6.21 6.61
C ALA A 111 5.99 6.62 6.58
N LEU A 112 5.41 6.99 7.72
CA LEU A 112 4.02 7.46 7.80
C LEU A 112 3.79 8.74 6.96
N ALA A 113 4.70 9.71 7.03
CA ALA A 113 4.61 10.94 6.23
C ALA A 113 4.65 10.62 4.72
N TRP A 114 5.54 9.72 4.29
CA TRP A 114 5.64 9.27 2.91
C TRP A 114 4.39 8.52 2.44
N ALA A 115 3.84 7.64 3.29
CA ALA A 115 2.62 6.89 2.99
C ALA A 115 1.40 7.81 2.85
N ARG A 116 1.24 8.78 3.76
CA ARG A 116 0.18 9.80 3.70
C ARG A 116 0.28 10.65 2.44
N GLN A 117 1.48 11.11 2.11
CA GLN A 117 1.71 11.90 0.90
C GLN A 117 1.42 11.07 -0.37
N SER A 118 1.87 9.81 -0.41
CA SER A 118 1.59 8.87 -1.49
C SER A 118 0.10 8.62 -1.69
N HIS A 119 -0.68 8.53 -0.60
CA HIS A 119 -2.12 8.39 -0.67
C HIS A 119 -2.78 9.68 -1.21
N LYS A 120 -2.43 10.85 -0.66
CA LYS A 120 -2.97 12.15 -1.08
C LYS A 120 -2.74 12.44 -2.57
N PHE A 121 -1.55 12.13 -3.09
CA PHE A 121 -1.19 12.36 -4.50
C PHE A 121 -1.81 11.37 -5.49
N ASN A 122 -2.30 10.24 -5.00
CA ASN A 122 -2.87 9.19 -5.83
C ASN A 122 -4.25 8.80 -5.28
N PRO A 123 -5.23 9.72 -5.33
CA PRO A 123 -6.58 9.40 -4.91
C PRO A 123 -7.14 8.28 -5.79
N VAL A 124 -7.96 7.41 -5.21
CA VAL A 124 -8.62 6.34 -5.97
C VAL A 124 -9.88 6.81 -6.70
N GLY A 125 -10.27 8.08 -6.53
CA GLY A 125 -11.43 8.66 -7.20
C GLY A 125 -12.77 8.07 -6.75
N ASP A 126 -12.81 7.47 -5.55
CA ASP A 126 -14.00 6.85 -4.95
C ASP A 126 -14.92 7.87 -4.25
N ASN A 127 -14.56 9.15 -4.25
CA ASN A 127 -15.25 10.26 -3.58
C ASN A 127 -15.47 10.06 -2.07
N LEU A 128 -14.70 9.16 -1.45
CA LEU A 128 -14.79 8.88 -0.02
C LEU A 128 -13.71 9.66 0.75
N GLU A 129 -14.12 10.35 1.81
CA GLU A 129 -13.19 11.08 2.69
C GLU A 129 -12.59 10.11 3.71
N TRP A 130 -11.30 9.83 3.55
CA TRP A 130 -10.58 8.90 4.41
C TRP A 130 -9.76 9.66 5.43
N VAL A 131 -10.22 9.64 6.68
CA VAL A 131 -9.47 10.19 7.82
C VAL A 131 -8.39 9.17 8.22
N PRO A 132 -7.09 9.52 8.12
CA PRO A 132 -5.98 8.68 8.55
C PRO A 132 -5.94 8.47 10.08
#